data_AF-A0A6U2PFJ7-F1
#
_entry.id   AF-A0A6U2PFJ7-F1
#
_cell.length_a   1.000
_cell.length_b   1.000
_cell.length_c   1.000
_cell.angle_alpha   90.00
_cell.angle_beta   90.00
_cell.angle_gamma   90.00
#
_symmetry.space_group_name_H-M   'P 1'
#
loop_
_entity.id
_entity.type
_entity.pdbx_description
1 polymer ?
#
loop_
_entity_poly.entity_id
_entity_poly.type
_entity_poly.pdbx_seq_one_letter_code
_entity_poly.pdbx_strand_id
1 'polypeptide(L)'
;MANNQSEIPDAIRGLSQDEAENIRREDNCMNVVHPPINCPAWACVVLPCINKIPSMKQFLQMTPFDAEVLRDSEWICYDPSSLVRGDVIRLAPRDIVPADCIILEVHGEEIVVDVSGVTGEPKPRIGTKKGGGDSIHVYYGSRVLQGSALAKVLQIGENTLLARMMKENKWPPSRKIGSNVSDGQYNTIGSEDDNTEMV
;
A
#
# COMPACT_ATOMS: atom_id res chain seq x y z
N MET A 1 24.26 -24.52 4.55
CA MET A 1 24.09 -23.05 4.54
C MET A 1 24.12 -22.62 3.09
N ALA A 2 22.96 -22.58 2.44
CA ALA A 2 22.86 -22.22 1.03
C ALA A 2 22.54 -20.73 0.94
N ASN A 3 23.49 -19.94 0.42
CA ASN A 3 23.27 -18.55 0.05
C ASN A 3 22.25 -18.53 -1.08
N ASN A 4 21.01 -18.18 -0.75
CA ASN A 4 19.97 -17.91 -1.73
C ASN A 4 20.08 -16.43 -2.12
N GLN A 5 21.17 -16.07 -2.80
CA GLN A 5 21.25 -14.83 -3.56
C GLN A 5 20.39 -15.06 -4.80
N SER A 6 19.15 -14.57 -4.75
CA SER A 6 18.31 -14.38 -5.93
C SER A 6 19.11 -13.58 -6.95
N GLU A 7 19.52 -14.24 -8.03
CA GLU A 7 20.22 -13.62 -9.16
C GLU A 7 19.40 -12.41 -9.62
N ILE A 8 19.95 -11.22 -9.40
CA ILE A 8 19.42 -9.98 -9.96
C ILE A 8 19.55 -10.16 -11.48
N PRO A 9 18.46 -10.09 -12.28
CA PRO A 9 18.62 -10.10 -13.72
C PRO A 9 19.54 -8.93 -14.09
N ASP A 10 20.62 -9.19 -14.82
CA ASP A 10 21.75 -8.27 -15.14
C ASP A 10 21.34 -6.87 -15.68
N ALA A 11 20.06 -6.65 -15.97
CA ALA A 11 19.50 -5.41 -16.50
C ALA A 11 18.85 -4.47 -15.46
N ILE A 12 18.54 -4.92 -14.23
CA ILE A 12 17.84 -4.07 -13.23
C ILE A 12 18.79 -3.76 -12.07
N ARG A 13 19.57 -2.69 -12.21
CA ARG A 13 20.48 -2.18 -11.16
C ARG A 13 19.76 -1.38 -10.05
N GLY A 14 18.54 -0.89 -10.33
CA GLY A 14 17.88 0.10 -9.49
C GLY A 14 18.51 1.50 -9.66
N LEU A 15 17.93 2.49 -8.97
CA LEU A 15 18.48 3.86 -8.94
C LEU A 15 19.64 3.94 -7.96
N SER A 16 20.65 4.77 -8.24
CA SER A 16 21.63 5.14 -7.22
C SER A 16 21.03 6.10 -6.19
N GLN A 17 21.65 6.18 -5.01
CA GLN A 17 21.21 7.13 -3.99
C GLN A 17 21.24 8.59 -4.48
N ASP A 18 22.27 8.97 -5.24
CA ASP A 18 22.41 10.32 -5.79
C ASP A 18 21.34 10.64 -6.85
N GLU A 19 21.00 9.66 -7.71
CA GLU A 19 19.91 9.81 -8.69
C GLU A 19 18.57 9.96 -7.99
N ALA A 20 18.30 9.14 -6.96
CA ALA A 20 17.08 9.24 -6.17
C ALA A 20 16.96 10.60 -5.47
N GLU A 21 18.07 11.13 -4.96
CA GLU A 21 18.10 12.48 -4.37
C GLU A 21 17.85 13.57 -5.41
N ASN A 22 18.44 13.47 -6.61
CA ASN A 22 18.22 14.44 -7.68
C ASN A 22 16.75 14.43 -8.15
N ILE A 23 16.15 13.26 -8.36
CA ILE A 23 14.72 13.12 -8.69
C ILE A 23 13.87 13.76 -7.60
N ARG A 24 14.19 13.53 -6.32
CA ARG A 24 13.47 14.14 -5.20
C ARG A 24 13.55 15.67 -5.21
N ARG A 25 14.74 16.23 -5.51
CA ARG A 25 14.94 17.68 -5.63
C ARG A 25 14.16 18.26 -6.82
N GLU A 26 14.10 17.54 -7.94
CA GLU A 26 13.39 17.96 -9.15
C GLU A 26 11.88 17.88 -9.00
N ASP A 27 11.35 16.74 -8.56
CA ASP A 27 9.90 16.53 -8.36
C ASP A 27 9.37 17.36 -7.17
N ASN A 28 10.25 17.74 -6.23
CA ASN A 28 9.92 18.48 -5.00
C ASN A 28 8.71 17.87 -4.26
N CYS A 29 8.66 16.54 -4.21
CA CYS A 29 7.55 15.76 -3.66
C CYS A 29 8.09 14.59 -2.83
N MET A 30 7.44 14.33 -1.70
CA MET A 30 7.71 13.16 -0.84
C MET A 30 6.63 12.11 -1.02
N ASN A 31 6.95 10.84 -0.80
CA ASN A 31 5.96 9.77 -0.82
C ASN A 31 5.12 9.72 0.46
N VAL A 32 4.37 10.80 0.72
CA VAL A 32 3.51 10.92 1.89
C VAL A 32 2.07 11.12 1.41
N VAL A 33 1.17 10.26 1.87
CA VAL A 33 -0.27 10.42 1.71
C VAL A 33 -0.83 10.96 3.02
N HIS A 34 -1.52 12.08 2.99
CA HIS A 34 -2.11 12.65 4.20
C HIS A 34 -3.35 11.88 4.66
N PRO A 35 -3.57 11.76 5.99
CA PRO A 35 -4.78 11.14 6.52
C PRO A 35 -6.03 11.93 6.13
N PRO A 36 -7.19 11.26 6.02
CA PRO A 36 -8.44 11.91 5.61
C PRO A 36 -8.91 12.99 6.61
N ILE A 37 -8.49 12.87 7.88
CA ILE A 37 -8.70 13.90 8.89
C ILE A 37 -7.35 14.53 9.21
N ASN A 38 -7.19 15.80 8.88
CA ASN A 38 -6.01 16.57 9.22
C ASN A 38 -6.10 17.04 10.70
N CYS A 39 -5.94 16.10 11.66
CA CYS A 39 -5.78 16.44 13.08
C CYS A 39 -4.32 16.87 13.31
N PRO A 40 -4.05 18.01 13.97
CA PRO A 40 -2.71 18.26 14.47
C PRO A 40 -2.35 17.20 15.53
N ALA A 41 -1.07 16.81 15.59
CA ALA A 41 -0.62 15.70 16.42
C ALA A 41 -1.07 15.81 17.90
N TRP A 42 -1.11 17.03 18.44
CA TRP A 42 -1.56 17.29 19.81
C TRP A 42 -3.04 16.92 20.04
N ALA A 43 -3.91 17.09 19.04
CA ALA A 43 -5.34 16.77 19.15
C ALA A 43 -5.58 15.25 19.19
N CYS A 44 -4.76 14.49 18.46
CA CYS A 44 -4.87 13.03 18.42
C CYS A 44 -4.38 12.35 19.73
N VAL A 45 -3.57 13.04 20.55
CA VAL A 45 -3.22 12.61 21.94
C VAL A 45 -4.38 12.86 22.92
N VAL A 46 -5.12 13.96 22.74
CA VAL A 46 -6.23 14.35 23.62
C VAL A 46 -7.53 13.61 23.26
N LEU A 47 -7.68 13.18 22.00
CA LEU A 47 -8.88 12.52 21.49
C LEU A 47 -8.53 11.21 20.77
N PRO A 48 -8.21 10.12 21.50
CA PRO A 48 -7.88 8.82 20.89
C PRO A 48 -9.02 8.24 20.04
N CYS A 49 -10.24 8.74 20.21
CA CYS A 49 -11.41 8.36 19.43
C CYS A 49 -11.29 8.70 17.94
N ILE A 50 -10.42 9.63 17.53
CA ILE A 50 -10.21 9.96 16.10
C ILE A 50 -9.75 8.73 15.32
N ASN A 51 -8.90 7.88 15.92
CA ASN A 51 -8.44 6.63 15.29
C ASN A 51 -9.52 5.54 15.23
N LYS A 52 -10.65 5.71 15.93
CA LYS A 52 -11.80 4.79 15.86
C LYS A 52 -12.75 5.12 14.70
N ILE A 53 -12.61 6.28 14.07
CA ILE A 53 -13.41 6.65 12.91
C ILE A 53 -13.13 5.65 11.78
N PRO A 54 -14.15 5.07 11.11
CA PRO A 54 -13.95 4.00 10.13
C PRO A 54 -12.95 4.34 9.02
N SER A 55 -13.01 5.56 8.47
CA SER A 55 -12.08 6.03 7.44
C SER A 55 -10.64 6.16 7.96
N MET A 56 -10.44 6.67 9.19
CA MET A 56 -9.13 6.75 9.82
C MET A 56 -8.55 5.35 10.09
N LYS A 57 -9.36 4.45 10.65
CA LYS A 57 -8.95 3.07 10.92
C LYS A 57 -8.54 2.36 9.62
N GLN A 58 -9.32 2.53 8.55
CA GLN A 58 -9.00 1.93 7.25
C GLN A 58 -7.72 2.53 6.67
N PHE A 59 -7.53 3.86 6.77
CA PHE A 59 -6.32 4.52 6.29
C PHE A 59 -5.08 3.98 7.00
N LEU A 60 -5.12 3.91 8.34
CA LEU A 60 -4.00 3.39 9.14
C LEU A 60 -3.65 1.93 8.80
N GLN A 61 -4.64 1.11 8.44
CA GLN A 61 -4.43 -0.29 8.01
C GLN A 61 -3.86 -0.42 6.59
N MET A 62 -3.88 0.66 5.81
CA MET A 62 -3.39 0.76 4.45
C MET A 62 -2.10 1.59 4.36
N THR A 63 -1.55 2.06 5.48
CA THR A 63 -0.28 2.78 5.50
C THR A 63 0.87 1.77 5.62
N PRO A 64 1.85 1.77 4.69
CA PRO A 64 3.04 0.93 4.78
C PRO A 64 3.92 1.36 5.97
N PHE A 65 4.62 0.42 6.60
CA PHE A 65 5.60 0.71 7.65
C PHE A 65 7.02 0.82 7.10
N ASP A 66 7.34 0.00 6.12
CA ASP A 66 8.62 -0.11 5.46
C ASP A 66 8.43 -0.37 3.95
N ALA A 67 9.50 -0.15 3.20
CA ALA A 67 9.57 -0.48 1.79
C ALA A 67 10.94 -1.03 1.46
N GLU A 68 10.99 -2.18 0.76
CA GLU A 68 12.24 -2.75 0.29
C GLU A 68 12.53 -2.29 -1.14
N VAL A 69 13.63 -1.57 -1.30
CA VAL A 69 14.02 -0.87 -2.52
C VAL A 69 15.36 -1.38 -3.02
N LEU A 70 15.50 -1.52 -4.33
CA LEU A 70 16.76 -1.81 -4.98
C LEU A 70 17.48 -0.49 -5.31
N ARG A 71 18.58 -0.21 -4.61
CA ARG A 71 19.46 0.91 -4.92
C ARG A 71 20.91 0.46 -4.98
N ASP A 72 21.65 0.94 -5.98
CA ASP A 72 23.04 0.54 -6.21
C ASP A 72 23.26 -0.99 -6.21
N SER A 73 22.33 -1.73 -6.84
CA SER A 73 22.30 -3.20 -6.87
C SER A 73 22.13 -3.89 -5.51
N GLU A 74 21.84 -3.15 -4.44
CA GLU A 74 21.60 -3.68 -3.09
C GLU A 74 20.13 -3.49 -2.68
N TRP A 75 19.59 -4.49 -2.00
CA TRP A 75 18.25 -4.42 -1.40
C TRP A 75 18.34 -3.73 -0.04
N ILE A 76 17.66 -2.60 0.09
CA ILE A 76 17.68 -1.77 1.29
C ILE A 76 16.24 -1.56 1.76
N CYS A 77 16.02 -1.74 3.06
CA CYS A 77 14.76 -1.42 3.70
C CYS A 77 14.76 0.06 4.10
N TYR A 78 13.84 0.84 3.55
CA TYR A 78 13.71 2.27 3.78
C TYR A 78 12.34 2.66 4.33
N ASP A 79 12.29 3.87 4.89
CA ASP A 79 11.03 4.55 5.16
C ASP A 79 10.27 4.76 3.83
N PRO A 80 8.98 4.36 3.74
CA PRO A 80 8.19 4.54 2.53
C PRO A 80 8.15 5.97 2.01
N SER A 81 8.25 6.98 2.89
CA SER A 81 8.26 8.40 2.51
C SER A 81 9.45 8.80 1.64
N SER A 82 10.54 8.02 1.70
CA SER A 82 11.76 8.23 0.92
C SER A 82 11.71 7.65 -0.49
N LEU A 83 10.63 6.95 -0.87
CA LEU A 83 10.47 6.44 -2.23
C LEU A 83 10.36 7.58 -3.23
N VAL A 84 10.98 7.38 -4.38
CA VAL A 84 10.88 8.30 -5.53
C VAL A 84 10.31 7.59 -6.75
N ARG A 85 9.84 8.37 -7.72
CA ARG A 85 9.43 7.80 -9.01
C ARG A 85 10.60 7.11 -9.67
N GLY A 86 10.35 5.92 -10.21
CA GLY A 86 11.36 5.11 -10.87
C GLY A 86 12.13 4.16 -9.95
N ASP A 87 11.99 4.27 -8.63
CA ASP A 87 12.51 3.26 -7.69
C ASP A 87 11.95 1.88 -8.05
N VAL A 88 12.78 0.86 -7.90
CA VAL A 88 12.36 -0.54 -8.03
C VAL A 88 12.22 -1.11 -6.63
N ILE A 89 11.05 -1.66 -6.34
CA ILE A 89 10.71 -2.22 -5.03
C ILE A 89 10.42 -3.71 -5.13
N ARG A 90 10.66 -4.43 -4.04
CA ARG A 90 10.25 -5.81 -3.88
C ARG A 90 8.94 -5.86 -3.10
N LEU A 91 7.99 -6.65 -3.60
CA LEU A 91 6.72 -6.92 -2.96
C LEU A 91 6.68 -8.38 -2.54
N ALA A 92 6.37 -8.63 -1.27
CA ALA A 92 6.22 -9.95 -0.68
C ALA A 92 4.79 -10.16 -0.13
N PRO A 93 4.38 -11.42 0.15
CA PRO A 93 3.07 -11.68 0.73
C PRO A 93 2.89 -10.94 2.07
N ARG A 94 1.70 -10.37 2.26
CA ARG A 94 1.28 -9.54 3.41
C ARG A 94 1.79 -8.10 3.41
N ASP A 95 2.62 -7.72 2.46
CA ASP A 95 3.06 -6.34 2.34
C ASP A 95 1.90 -5.42 1.94
N ILE A 96 1.99 -4.18 2.42
CA ILE A 96 1.18 -3.08 1.95
C ILE A 96 1.99 -2.37 0.87
N VAL A 97 1.42 -2.23 -0.32
CA VAL A 97 2.09 -1.59 -1.45
C VAL A 97 2.37 -0.11 -1.09
N PRO A 98 3.65 0.33 -1.12
CA PRO A 98 4.03 1.62 -0.54
C PRO A 98 3.89 2.82 -1.49
N ALA A 99 3.60 2.60 -2.77
CA ALA A 99 3.39 3.62 -3.79
C ALA A 99 2.58 3.04 -4.96
N ASP A 100 2.09 3.86 -5.89
CA ASP A 100 1.48 3.31 -7.11
C ASP A 100 2.58 2.78 -8.03
N CYS A 101 2.50 1.49 -8.36
CA CYS A 101 3.56 0.79 -9.07
C CYS A 101 3.02 0.00 -10.28
N ILE A 102 3.95 -0.34 -11.16
CA ILE A 102 3.76 -1.32 -12.23
C ILE A 102 4.62 -2.54 -11.94
N ILE A 103 4.04 -3.74 -12.04
CA ILE A 103 4.78 -4.98 -11.85
C ILE A 103 5.69 -5.21 -13.06
N LEU A 104 6.99 -5.39 -12.80
CA LEU A 104 8.02 -5.69 -13.79
C LEU A 104 8.20 -7.20 -13.96
N GLU A 105 8.32 -7.91 -12.84
CA GLU A 105 8.60 -9.35 -12.84
C GLU A 105 7.84 -10.01 -11.69
N VAL A 106 7.28 -11.19 -11.96
CA VAL A 106 6.63 -12.02 -10.95
C VAL A 106 7.56 -13.18 -10.60
N HIS A 107 7.95 -13.25 -9.33
CA HIS A 107 8.69 -14.37 -8.77
C HIS A 107 7.70 -15.43 -8.29
N GLY A 108 7.70 -16.57 -8.97
CA GLY A 108 6.77 -17.68 -8.73
C GLY A 108 5.82 -17.91 -9.91
N GLU A 109 4.62 -18.43 -9.63
CA GLU A 109 3.58 -18.65 -10.64
C GLU A 109 2.77 -17.38 -10.88
N GLU A 110 2.30 -16.77 -9.79
CA GLU A 110 1.46 -15.58 -9.80
C GLU A 110 1.67 -14.70 -8.56
N ILE A 111 1.25 -13.44 -8.67
CA ILE A 111 1.08 -12.49 -7.58
C ILE A 111 -0.38 -12.05 -7.52
N VAL A 112 -0.95 -12.06 -6.33
CA VAL A 112 -2.35 -11.69 -6.07
C VAL A 112 -2.37 -10.49 -5.14
N VAL A 113 -2.99 -9.40 -5.57
CA VAL A 113 -3.04 -8.14 -4.82
C VAL A 113 -4.50 -7.71 -4.61
N ASP A 114 -4.88 -7.53 -3.35
CA ASP A 114 -6.16 -6.95 -2.96
C ASP A 114 -6.11 -5.43 -3.11
N VAL A 115 -6.86 -4.93 -4.09
CA VAL A 115 -7.02 -3.49 -4.39
C VAL A 115 -8.35 -2.94 -3.88
N SER A 116 -9.20 -3.76 -3.27
CA SER A 116 -10.58 -3.41 -2.89
C SER A 116 -10.64 -2.24 -1.92
N GLY A 117 -9.66 -2.12 -1.02
CA GLY A 117 -9.54 -1.01 -0.08
C GLY A 117 -9.30 0.35 -0.75
N VAL A 118 -8.73 0.36 -1.96
CA VAL A 118 -8.46 1.57 -2.75
C VAL A 118 -9.57 1.77 -3.78
N THR A 119 -9.77 0.81 -4.68
CA THR A 119 -10.64 0.96 -5.87
C THR A 119 -12.10 0.63 -5.60
N GLY A 120 -12.40 -0.14 -4.55
CA GLY A 120 -13.74 -0.69 -4.31
C GLY A 120 -14.10 -1.90 -5.18
N GLU A 121 -13.20 -2.34 -6.05
CA GLU A 121 -13.41 -3.54 -6.86
C GLU A 121 -13.22 -4.79 -5.98
N PRO A 122 -14.19 -5.74 -5.96
CA PRO A 122 -14.09 -6.91 -5.10
C PRO A 122 -13.09 -7.95 -5.62
N LYS A 123 -12.67 -7.85 -6.88
CA LYS A 123 -11.77 -8.82 -7.50
C LYS A 123 -10.32 -8.39 -7.26
N PRO A 124 -9.46 -9.28 -6.76
CA PRO A 124 -8.03 -8.98 -6.66
C PRO A 124 -7.41 -8.85 -8.05
N ARG A 125 -6.32 -8.10 -8.14
CA ARG A 125 -5.48 -8.04 -9.32
C ARG A 125 -4.53 -9.23 -9.29
N ILE A 126 -4.51 -10.00 -10.38
CA ILE A 126 -3.67 -11.19 -10.51
C ILE A 126 -2.65 -10.93 -11.62
N GLY A 127 -1.38 -11.04 -11.29
CA GLY A 127 -0.27 -11.00 -12.23
C GLY A 127 0.39 -12.36 -12.37
N THR A 128 0.71 -12.81 -13.57
CA THR A 128 1.33 -14.14 -13.78
C THR A 128 2.65 -14.03 -14.53
N LYS A 129 3.58 -14.96 -14.27
CA LYS A 129 4.90 -15.00 -14.93
C LYS A 129 4.81 -15.24 -16.44
N LYS A 130 3.74 -15.88 -16.91
CA LYS A 130 3.53 -16.30 -18.32
C LYS A 130 2.54 -15.42 -19.10
N GLY A 131 1.88 -14.44 -18.47
CA GLY A 131 0.76 -13.69 -19.06
C GLY A 131 1.21 -12.42 -19.75
N GLY A 132 0.96 -12.34 -21.06
CA GLY A 132 1.54 -11.35 -21.98
C GLY A 132 1.01 -9.93 -21.88
N GLY A 133 1.90 -8.97 -22.21
CA GLY A 133 1.60 -7.63 -22.70
C GLY A 133 0.97 -6.62 -21.74
N ASP A 134 0.10 -7.06 -20.83
CA ASP A 134 -0.63 -6.16 -19.94
C ASP A 134 0.21 -5.78 -18.72
N SER A 135 0.47 -4.49 -18.64
CA SER A 135 1.09 -3.84 -17.49
C SER A 135 0.17 -3.96 -16.27
N ILE A 136 0.55 -4.77 -15.28
CA ILE A 136 -0.24 -4.92 -14.04
C ILE A 136 0.06 -3.75 -13.12
N HIS A 137 -0.94 -2.91 -12.90
CA HIS A 137 -0.87 -1.79 -11.96
C HIS A 137 -1.31 -2.21 -10.55
N VAL A 138 -0.53 -1.80 -9.56
CA VAL A 138 -0.84 -1.93 -8.13
C VAL A 138 -0.79 -0.54 -7.49
N TYR A 139 -1.62 -0.30 -6.48
CA TYR A 139 -1.82 1.04 -5.93
C TYR A 139 -1.35 1.14 -4.48
N TYR A 140 -0.93 2.33 -4.06
CA TYR A 140 -0.63 2.63 -2.67
C TYR A 140 -1.75 2.13 -1.75
N GLY A 141 -1.39 1.41 -0.68
CA GLY A 141 -2.32 0.90 0.31
C GLY A 141 -3.07 -0.38 -0.08
N SER A 142 -2.81 -0.92 -1.28
CA SER A 142 -3.25 -2.27 -1.65
C SER A 142 -2.44 -3.32 -0.87
N ARG A 143 -2.99 -4.52 -0.67
CA ARG A 143 -2.32 -5.59 0.09
C ARG A 143 -1.95 -6.75 -0.80
N VAL A 144 -0.70 -7.21 -0.72
CA VAL A 144 -0.27 -8.42 -1.40
C VAL A 144 -0.80 -9.63 -0.62
N LEU A 145 -1.64 -10.44 -1.26
CA LEU A 145 -2.23 -11.63 -0.65
C LEU A 145 -1.31 -12.86 -0.83
N GLN A 146 -0.73 -13.01 -2.03
CA GLN A 146 0.08 -14.16 -2.39
C GLN A 146 1.11 -13.78 -3.46
N GLY A 147 2.23 -14.50 -3.47
CA GLY A 147 3.28 -14.34 -4.46
C GLY A 147 4.27 -13.23 -4.10
N SER A 148 5.31 -13.11 -4.92
CA SER A 148 6.32 -12.07 -4.79
C SER A 148 6.60 -11.47 -6.15
N ALA A 149 6.92 -10.19 -6.21
CA ALA A 149 7.18 -9.51 -7.47
C ALA A 149 8.16 -8.34 -7.31
N LEU A 150 8.78 -7.97 -8.42
CA LEU A 150 9.48 -6.71 -8.59
C LEU A 150 8.52 -5.70 -9.21
N ALA A 151 8.48 -4.50 -8.66
CA ALA A 151 7.61 -3.44 -9.15
C ALA A 151 8.39 -2.14 -9.28
N LYS A 152 8.04 -1.32 -10.28
CA LYS A 152 8.58 0.02 -10.48
C LYS A 152 7.59 1.07 -9.99
N VAL A 153 8.06 2.02 -9.21
CA VAL A 153 7.26 3.13 -8.70
C VAL A 153 6.92 4.09 -9.85
N LEU A 154 5.62 4.35 -10.02
CA LEU A 154 5.08 5.28 -11.03
C LEU A 154 4.62 6.60 -10.41
N GLN A 155 3.85 6.54 -9.33
CA GLN A 155 3.32 7.72 -8.64
C GLN A 155 3.54 7.61 -7.13
N ILE A 156 3.88 8.73 -6.52
CA ILE A 156 4.18 8.86 -5.09
C ILE A 156 3.31 9.94 -4.45
N GLY A 157 3.09 9.82 -3.14
CA GLY A 157 2.43 10.81 -2.30
C GLY A 157 1.06 11.25 -2.82
N GLU A 158 0.88 12.56 -2.96
CA GLU A 158 -0.37 13.19 -3.42
C GLU A 158 -0.79 12.80 -4.85
N ASN A 159 0.12 12.25 -5.65
CA ASN A 159 -0.17 11.80 -7.01
C ASN A 159 -0.68 10.35 -7.08
N THR A 160 -0.67 9.63 -5.96
CA THR A 160 -1.21 8.27 -5.89
C THR A 160 -2.72 8.26 -6.10
N LEU A 161 -3.24 7.12 -6.56
CA LEU A 161 -4.68 6.92 -6.74
C LEU A 161 -5.44 7.17 -5.44
N LEU A 162 -4.92 6.66 -4.31
CA LEU A 162 -5.55 6.81 -3.00
C LEU A 162 -5.68 8.29 -2.60
N ALA A 163 -4.58 9.06 -2.68
CA ALA A 163 -4.58 10.48 -2.32
C ALA A 163 -5.57 11.27 -3.18
N ARG A 164 -5.59 11.02 -4.49
CA ARG A 164 -6.54 11.65 -5.41
C ARG A 164 -8.00 11.28 -5.07
N MET A 165 -8.28 10.02 -4.75
CA MET A 165 -9.65 9.62 -4.35
C MET A 165 -10.09 10.28 -3.04
N MET A 166 -9.18 10.45 -2.07
CA MET A 166 -9.47 11.20 -0.83
C MET A 166 -9.76 12.67 -1.12
N LYS A 167 -8.94 13.30 -1.96
CA LYS A 167 -9.13 14.70 -2.37
C LYS A 167 -10.46 14.93 -3.09
N GLU A 168 -10.92 13.94 -3.85
CA GLU A 168 -12.20 13.98 -4.55
C GLU A 168 -13.39 13.53 -3.68
N ASN A 169 -13.20 13.23 -2.39
CA ASN A 169 -14.21 12.67 -1.48
C ASN A 169 -14.86 11.36 -2.01
N LYS A 170 -14.10 10.56 -2.77
CA LYS A 170 -14.53 9.27 -3.33
C LYS A 170 -14.03 8.06 -2.53
N TRP A 171 -13.23 8.30 -1.49
CA TRP A 171 -12.68 7.28 -0.61
C TRP A 171 -13.16 7.51 0.84
N PRO A 172 -13.52 6.45 1.59
CA PRO A 172 -13.47 5.03 1.24
C PRO A 172 -14.55 4.62 0.22
N PRO A 173 -14.28 3.61 -0.64
CA PRO A 173 -15.24 3.19 -1.65
C PRO A 173 -16.50 2.60 -1.01
N SER A 174 -17.68 2.99 -1.52
CA SER A 174 -18.96 2.41 -1.11
C SER A 174 -19.01 0.94 -1.53
N ARG A 175 -18.82 0.02 -0.58
CA ARG A 175 -18.99 -1.41 -0.83
C ARG A 175 -20.45 -1.65 -1.19
N LYS A 176 -20.76 -1.93 -2.45
CA LYS A 176 -22.07 -2.52 -2.82
C LYS A 176 -22.07 -3.92 -2.22
N ILE A 177 -22.78 -4.10 -1.12
CA ILE A 177 -22.99 -5.42 -0.52
C ILE A 177 -23.75 -6.24 -1.56
N GLY A 178 -23.03 -7.08 -2.31
CA GLY A 178 -23.64 -8.15 -3.07
C GLY A 178 -24.23 -9.13 -2.05
N SER A 179 -25.52 -9.44 -2.20
CA SER A 179 -26.20 -10.45 -1.42
C SER A 179 -25.43 -11.77 -1.47
N ASN A 180 -25.24 -12.37 -0.28
CA ASN A 180 -24.71 -13.71 0.00
C ASN A 180 -23.18 -13.84 0.10
N VAL A 181 -22.61 -13.32 1.19
CA VAL A 181 -21.54 -14.03 1.92
C VAL A 181 -21.84 -13.89 3.40
N SER A 182 -22.09 -15.03 4.05
CA SER A 182 -22.22 -15.15 5.51
C SER A 182 -20.97 -14.61 6.19
N ASP A 183 -21.14 -13.57 7.01
CA ASP A 183 -20.12 -12.99 7.86
C ASP A 183 -19.42 -14.08 8.70
N GLY A 184 -18.16 -14.35 8.35
CA GLY A 184 -17.27 -15.25 9.07
C GLY A 184 -16.04 -14.48 9.55
N GLN A 185 -16.11 -14.02 10.80
CA GLN A 185 -14.99 -13.80 11.73
C GLN A 185 -13.98 -12.69 11.42
N TYR A 186 -14.32 -11.47 11.85
CA TYR A 186 -13.45 -10.77 12.80
C TYR A 186 -14.25 -10.56 14.09
N ASN A 187 -13.96 -11.39 15.10
CA ASN A 187 -14.56 -11.32 16.43
C ASN A 187 -14.36 -9.92 17.03
N THR A 188 -15.46 -9.21 17.29
CA THR A 188 -15.51 -8.19 18.34
C THR A 188 -16.10 -8.86 19.57
N ILE A 189 -15.24 -9.28 20.48
CA ILE A 189 -15.61 -9.55 21.86
C ILE A 189 -15.80 -8.19 22.53
N GLY A 190 -16.95 -7.99 23.18
CA GLY A 190 -17.18 -6.88 24.11
C GLY A 190 -18.31 -5.94 23.75
N SER A 191 -19.55 -6.42 23.76
CA SER A 191 -20.69 -5.63 24.21
C SER A 191 -21.03 -6.10 25.62
N GLU A 192 -20.74 -5.28 26.62
CA GLU A 192 -21.52 -5.29 27.85
C GLU A 192 -22.20 -3.93 27.92
N ASP A 193 -23.53 -4.05 27.95
CA ASP A 193 -24.50 -2.99 28.11
C ASP A 193 -24.28 -2.29 29.45
N ASP A 194 -24.49 -0.97 29.48
CA ASP A 194 -25.10 -0.38 30.66
C ASP A 194 -26.08 0.69 30.23
N ASN A 195 -27.35 0.31 30.39
CA ASN A 195 -28.53 1.08 30.10
C ASN A 195 -28.87 1.91 31.35
N THR A 196 -29.04 3.21 31.16
CA THR A 196 -29.54 4.18 32.14
C THR A 196 -30.85 3.74 32.79
N GLU A 197 -30.98 3.85 34.13
CA GLU A 197 -32.24 4.30 34.73
C GLU A 197 -32.07 4.92 36.12
N MET A 198 -32.90 5.93 36.38
CA MET A 198 -32.95 6.80 37.54
C MET A 198 -33.59 6.13 38.76
N VAL A 199 -33.05 6.39 39.95
CA VAL A 199 -33.81 6.70 41.19
C VAL A 199 -32.98 7.68 42.04
#